data_AF-F8A4K8-F1
#
_entry.id   AF-F8A4K8-F1
#
_cell.length_a   1.000
_cell.length_b   1.000
_cell.length_c   1.000
_cell.angle_alpha   90.00
_cell.angle_beta   90.00
_cell.angle_gamma   90.00
#
_symmetry.space_group_name_H-M   'P 1'
#
loop_
_entity.id
_entity.type
_entity.pdbx_description
1 polymer ?
#
loop_
_entity_poly.entity_id
_entity_poly.type
_entity_poly.pdbx_seq_one_letter_code
_entity_poly.pdbx_strand_id
1 'polypeptide(L)'
;MRDGNSPTGDQPVQPTREVLPGEGEPGAVAVIVGADATRIVLSGEVDADLGPELQEATAEAESMGLPIEVDAHHVTFMDSSGVAFLARLSIRSQHRVRLLRVPPTVRFLLEVTRIGELLDVVEESDERAFQPVAPEPGGVA
;
A
#
# COMPACT_ATOMS: atom_id res chain seq x y z
N MET A 1 5.79 47.76 33.23
CA MET A 1 6.69 46.72 32.70
C MET A 1 5.83 45.46 32.66
N ARG A 2 5.21 45.03 31.54
CA ARG A 2 5.83 44.28 30.40
C ARG A 2 6.92 43.34 30.93
N ASP A 3 6.81 42.02 30.84
CA ASP A 3 6.45 41.14 29.71
C ASP A 3 5.65 39.90 30.24
N GLY A 4 4.90 39.09 29.50
CA GLY A 4 4.96 38.73 28.09
C GLY A 4 5.35 37.24 27.96
N ASN A 5 4.44 36.44 27.40
CA ASN A 5 4.63 35.13 26.70
C ASN A 5 3.94 33.88 27.32
N SER A 6 2.73 33.57 26.82
CA SER A 6 2.29 32.19 26.49
C SER A 6 2.77 31.87 25.06
N PRO A 7 2.64 30.66 24.47
CA PRO A 7 2.35 29.31 25.00
C PRO A 7 3.44 28.30 24.53
N THR A 8 3.43 27.05 24.98
CA THR A 8 4.05 25.96 24.20
C THR A 8 3.13 24.77 24.26
N GLY A 9 2.65 24.38 23.09
CA GLY A 9 1.64 23.36 22.88
C GLY A 9 2.09 22.01 23.41
N ASP A 10 1.13 21.34 24.00
CA ASP A 10 1.06 19.90 24.13
C ASP A 10 1.14 19.31 22.71
N GLN A 11 2.35 18.97 22.27
CA GLN A 11 2.51 18.10 21.11
C GLN A 11 2.28 16.68 21.62
N PRO A 12 1.27 15.94 21.12
CA PRO A 12 1.23 14.51 21.36
C PRO A 12 2.51 13.92 20.75
N VAL A 13 3.40 13.47 21.62
CA VAL A 13 4.51 12.61 21.24
C VAL A 13 3.88 11.37 20.60
N GLN A 14 3.95 11.27 19.28
CA GLN A 14 3.64 10.03 18.58
C GLN A 14 4.60 9.00 19.19
N PRO A 15 4.11 7.86 19.73
CA PRO A 15 5.01 6.88 20.29
C PRO A 15 5.90 6.39 19.15
N THR A 16 7.20 6.70 19.22
CA THR A 16 8.22 5.92 18.53
C THR A 16 8.02 4.49 19.03
N ARG A 17 7.38 3.66 18.19
CA ARG A 17 7.15 2.26 18.48
C ARG A 17 8.53 1.61 18.50
N GLU A 18 9.06 1.45 19.71
CA GLU A 18 10.32 0.79 19.98
C GLU A 18 10.14 -0.66 19.52
N VAL A 19 10.72 -1.00 18.36
CA VAL A 19 10.58 -2.32 17.75
C VAL A 19 11.41 -3.30 18.57
N LEU A 20 10.75 -4.24 19.24
CA LEU A 20 11.40 -5.26 20.05
C LEU A 20 12.04 -6.28 19.07
N PRO A 21 13.30 -6.69 19.25
CA PRO A 21 13.93 -7.66 18.36
C PRO A 21 13.30 -9.05 18.59
N GLY A 22 12.34 -9.39 17.72
CA GLY A 22 11.54 -10.63 17.78
C GLY A 22 10.15 -10.50 17.17
N GLU A 23 9.64 -9.28 16.97
CA GLU A 23 8.43 -9.01 16.19
C GLU A 23 8.82 -8.77 14.73
N GLY A 24 8.12 -9.43 13.80
CA GLY A 24 8.24 -9.21 12.37
C GLY A 24 8.13 -7.72 11.98
N GLU A 25 8.63 -7.35 10.81
CA GLU A 25 8.51 -5.98 10.33
C GLU A 25 7.02 -5.63 10.15
N PRO A 26 6.46 -4.69 10.93
CA PRO A 26 5.02 -4.46 10.93
C PRO A 26 4.53 -4.11 9.53
N GLY A 27 3.53 -4.86 9.09
CA GLY A 27 2.86 -4.64 7.82
C GLY A 27 2.25 -3.24 7.73
N ALA A 28 2.36 -2.61 6.56
CA ALA A 28 1.67 -1.36 6.28
C ALA A 28 1.12 -1.34 4.84
N VAL A 29 -0.05 -0.73 4.70
CA VAL A 29 -0.77 -0.52 3.44
C VAL A 29 -1.01 0.97 3.27
N ALA A 30 -0.64 1.51 2.11
CA ALA A 30 -0.93 2.89 1.75
C ALA A 30 -1.56 2.95 0.36
N VAL A 31 -2.63 3.74 0.20
CA VAL A 31 -3.24 4.02 -1.10
C VAL A 31 -2.79 5.39 -1.57
N ILE A 32 -2.28 5.44 -2.80
CA ILE A 32 -1.85 6.66 -3.46
C ILE A 32 -2.64 6.79 -4.75
N VAL A 33 -3.39 7.87 -4.86
CA VAL A 33 -4.15 8.18 -6.08
C VAL A 33 -3.23 8.91 -7.05
N GLY A 34 -3.09 8.37 -8.24
CA GLY A 34 -2.41 9.01 -9.37
C GLY A 34 -3.40 9.59 -10.38
N ALA A 35 -2.86 10.27 -11.39
CA ALA A 35 -3.66 10.88 -12.45
C ALA A 35 -4.35 9.83 -13.34
N ASP A 36 -3.65 8.72 -13.59
CA ASP A 36 -4.08 7.68 -14.54
C ASP A 36 -4.26 6.29 -13.90
N ALA A 37 -3.89 6.14 -12.63
CA ALA A 37 -3.94 4.86 -11.90
C ALA A 37 -4.00 5.09 -10.38
N THR A 38 -4.51 4.11 -9.65
CA THR A 38 -4.41 4.04 -8.18
C THR A 38 -3.32 3.06 -7.80
N ARG A 39 -2.39 3.48 -6.93
CA ARG A 39 -1.28 2.65 -6.48
C ARG A 39 -1.44 2.27 -5.00
N ILE A 40 -1.50 0.97 -4.73
CA ILE A 40 -1.49 0.39 -3.39
C ILE A 40 -0.06 0.00 -3.06
N VAL A 41 0.54 0.61 -2.06
CA VAL A 41 1.89 0.30 -1.59
C VAL A 41 1.81 -0.62 -0.39
N LEU A 42 2.48 -1.77 -0.50
CA LEU A 42 2.59 -2.77 0.56
C LEU A 42 4.03 -2.79 1.08
N SER A 43 4.17 -2.90 2.40
CA SER A 43 5.47 -2.98 3.07
C SER A 43 5.38 -3.83 4.33
N GLY A 44 6.50 -4.40 4.77
CA GLY A 44 6.57 -5.30 5.91
C GLY A 44 5.87 -6.63 5.64
N GLU A 45 5.29 -7.20 6.69
CA GLU A 45 4.58 -8.48 6.64
C GLU A 45 3.14 -8.31 6.15
N VAL A 46 2.75 -9.03 5.10
CA VAL A 46 1.38 -9.04 4.56
C VAL A 46 0.66 -10.30 4.99
N ASP A 47 -0.03 -10.21 6.13
CA ASP A 47 -0.73 -11.32 6.76
C ASP A 47 -2.21 -11.01 7.08
N ALA A 48 -2.83 -11.83 7.92
CA ALA A 48 -4.22 -11.67 8.34
C ALA A 48 -4.47 -10.43 9.22
N ASP A 49 -3.45 -9.93 9.92
CA ASP A 49 -3.59 -8.76 10.80
C ASP A 49 -3.82 -7.48 9.97
N LEU A 50 -3.26 -7.42 8.76
CA LEU A 50 -3.53 -6.37 7.77
C LEU A 50 -4.87 -6.51 7.03
N GLY A 51 -5.68 -7.51 7.37
CA GLY A 51 -6.95 -7.79 6.70
C GLY A 51 -7.89 -6.57 6.55
N PRO A 52 -8.16 -5.80 7.63
CA PRO A 52 -9.00 -4.60 7.57
C PRO A 52 -8.45 -3.52 6.64
N GLU A 53 -7.16 -3.20 6.75
CA GLU A 53 -6.47 -2.18 5.96
C GLU A 53 -6.44 -2.54 4.47
N LEU A 54 -6.21 -3.83 4.15
CA LEU A 54 -6.27 -4.34 2.78
C LEU A 54 -7.69 -4.23 2.20
N GLN A 55 -8.72 -4.45 3.03
CA GLN A 55 -10.11 -4.33 2.60
C GLN A 55 -10.49 -2.88 2.34
N GLU A 56 -10.08 -1.96 3.21
CA GLU A 56 -10.28 -0.52 3.03
C GLU A 56 -9.56 -0.02 1.77
N ALA A 57 -8.29 -0.40 1.59
CA ALA A 57 -7.52 -0.06 0.41
C ALA A 57 -8.15 -0.58 -0.90
N THR A 58 -8.72 -1.79 -0.86
CA THR A 58 -9.47 -2.33 -2.00
C THR A 58 -10.69 -1.46 -2.31
N ALA A 59 -11.48 -1.11 -1.30
CA ALA A 59 -12.70 -0.33 -1.48
C ALA A 59 -12.40 1.09 -1.99
N GLU A 60 -11.34 1.72 -1.48
CA GLU A 60 -10.87 3.02 -1.96
C GLU A 60 -10.44 2.95 -3.43
N ALA A 61 -9.60 1.97 -3.78
CA ALA A 61 -9.13 1.80 -5.15
C ALA A 61 -10.27 1.46 -6.13
N GLU A 62 -11.24 0.63 -5.71
CA GLU A 62 -12.48 0.37 -6.47
C GLU A 62 -13.30 1.64 -6.68
N SER A 63 -13.45 2.48 -5.64
CA SER A 63 -14.23 3.72 -5.72
C SER A 63 -13.63 4.74 -6.70
N MET A 64 -12.31 4.72 -6.91
CA MET A 64 -11.66 5.60 -7.87
C MET A 64 -11.90 5.19 -9.33
N GLY A 65 -12.19 3.91 -9.59
CA GLY A 65 -12.47 3.38 -10.92
C GLY A 65 -11.29 3.47 -11.90
N LEU A 66 -10.08 3.73 -11.41
CA LEU A 66 -8.85 3.76 -12.19
C LEU A 66 -8.17 2.39 -12.22
N PRO A 67 -7.27 2.12 -13.20
CA PRO A 67 -6.38 0.97 -13.16
C PRO A 67 -5.62 0.88 -11.83
N ILE A 68 -5.52 -0.34 -11.27
CA ILE A 68 -4.90 -0.57 -9.97
C ILE A 68 -3.49 -1.15 -10.16
N GLU A 69 -2.54 -0.56 -9.46
CA GLU A 69 -1.15 -1.01 -9.37
C GLU A 69 -0.82 -1.32 -7.92
N VAL A 70 -0.12 -2.43 -7.67
CA VAL A 70 0.30 -2.83 -6.33
C VAL A 70 1.82 -2.84 -6.29
N ASP A 71 2.42 -2.01 -5.45
CA ASP A 71 3.85 -1.97 -5.20
C ASP A 71 4.18 -2.87 -4.00
N ALA A 72 4.96 -3.92 -4.26
CA ALA A 72 5.39 -4.88 -3.25
C ALA A 72 6.88 -4.75 -2.88
N HIS A 73 7.55 -3.67 -3.28
CA HIS A 73 9.01 -3.53 -3.12
C HIS A 73 9.52 -3.76 -1.70
N HIS A 74 8.78 -3.29 -0.69
CA HIS A 74 9.17 -3.40 0.71
C HIS A 74 8.46 -4.54 1.45
N VAL A 75 7.82 -5.46 0.73
CA VAL A 75 7.18 -6.63 1.34
C VAL A 75 8.25 -7.63 1.76
N THR A 76 8.29 -7.95 3.05
CA THR A 76 9.25 -8.89 3.64
C THR A 76 8.68 -10.30 3.72
N PHE A 77 7.35 -10.41 3.90
CA PHE A 77 6.62 -11.67 3.99
C PHE A 77 5.20 -11.53 3.44
N MET A 78 4.64 -12.62 2.91
CA MET A 78 3.24 -12.68 2.49
C MET A 78 2.67 -14.07 2.79
N ASP A 79 1.51 -14.14 3.43
CA ASP A 79 0.82 -15.41 3.72
C ASP A 79 -0.33 -15.70 2.72
N SER A 80 -1.18 -16.68 3.05
CA SER A 80 -2.39 -16.96 2.29
C SER A 80 -3.39 -15.80 2.24
N SER A 81 -3.43 -14.95 3.27
CA SER A 81 -4.30 -13.78 3.38
C SER A 81 -3.89 -12.69 2.39
N GLY A 82 -2.59 -12.43 2.24
CA GLY A 82 -2.06 -11.54 1.21
C GLY A 82 -2.32 -12.04 -0.21
N VAL A 83 -2.14 -13.34 -0.46
CA VAL A 83 -2.51 -13.97 -1.75
C VAL A 83 -4.01 -13.86 -2.03
N ALA A 84 -4.85 -14.10 -1.02
CA ALA A 84 -6.31 -13.97 -1.14
C ALA A 84 -6.73 -12.52 -1.41
N PHE A 85 -6.03 -11.53 -0.84
CA PHE A 85 -6.22 -10.12 -1.16
C PHE A 85 -5.93 -9.85 -2.65
N LEU A 86 -4.79 -10.26 -3.18
CA LEU A 86 -4.45 -10.07 -4.60
C LEU A 86 -5.47 -10.74 -5.53
N ALA A 87 -5.89 -11.96 -5.18
CA ALA A 87 -6.94 -12.68 -5.91
C ALA A 87 -8.24 -11.89 -5.94
N ARG A 88 -8.72 -11.42 -4.78
CA ARG A 88 -9.94 -10.62 -4.67
C ARG A 88 -9.83 -9.32 -5.46
N LEU A 89 -8.72 -8.61 -5.35
CA LEU A 89 -8.46 -7.37 -6.08
C LEU A 89 -8.53 -7.61 -7.60
N SER A 90 -7.94 -8.71 -8.09
CA SER A 90 -7.99 -9.07 -9.52
C SER A 90 -9.38 -9.39 -10.04
N ILE A 91 -10.25 -9.98 -9.21
CA ILE A 91 -11.63 -10.33 -9.58
C ILE A 91 -12.53 -9.10 -9.59
N ARG A 92 -12.29 -8.16 -8.68
CA ARG A 92 -13.11 -6.95 -8.54
C ARG A 92 -12.70 -5.81 -9.45
N SER A 93 -11.42 -5.77 -9.84
CA SER A 93 -10.91 -4.77 -10.77
C SER A 93 -11.45 -5.01 -12.18
N GLN A 94 -11.83 -3.93 -12.87
CA GLN A 94 -12.23 -4.00 -14.29
C GLN A 94 -11.03 -4.25 -15.22
N HIS A 95 -9.83 -3.91 -14.76
CA HIS A 95 -8.57 -4.10 -15.47
C HIS A 95 -7.70 -5.12 -14.73
N ARG A 96 -6.76 -5.75 -15.45
CA ARG A 96 -5.73 -6.57 -14.82
C ARG A 96 -4.91 -5.71 -13.84
N VAL A 97 -4.84 -6.18 -12.60
CA VAL A 97 -4.05 -5.54 -11.55
C VAL A 97 -2.57 -5.74 -11.86
N ARG A 98 -1.80 -4.64 -11.83
CA ARG A 98 -0.36 -4.68 -12.08
C ARG A 98 0.39 -4.84 -10.77
N LEU A 99 1.30 -5.81 -10.70
CA LEU A 99 2.17 -6.04 -9.55
C LEU A 99 3.58 -5.52 -9.87
N LEU A 100 4.06 -4.57 -9.07
CA LEU A 100 5.30 -3.85 -9.28
C LEU A 100 6.35 -4.28 -8.25
N ARG A 101 7.63 -4.32 -8.68
CA ARG A 101 8.80 -4.59 -7.82
C ARG A 101 8.61 -5.78 -6.87
N VAL A 102 8.04 -6.85 -7.40
CA VAL A 102 7.71 -8.04 -6.58
C VAL A 102 8.98 -8.73 -6.11
N PRO A 103 9.22 -8.88 -4.79
CA PRO A 103 10.42 -9.52 -4.27
C PRO A 103 10.41 -11.03 -4.57
N PRO A 104 11.58 -11.70 -4.63
CA PRO A 104 11.68 -13.12 -5.00
C PRO A 104 10.82 -14.05 -4.14
N THR A 105 10.70 -13.77 -2.84
CA THR A 105 9.86 -14.53 -1.91
C THR A 105 8.39 -14.49 -2.32
N VAL A 106 7.87 -13.31 -2.66
CA VAL A 106 6.49 -13.15 -3.12
C VAL A 106 6.32 -13.76 -4.50
N ARG A 107 7.28 -13.58 -5.43
CA ARG A 107 7.24 -14.23 -6.76
C ARG A 107 7.08 -15.74 -6.64
N PHE A 108 7.86 -16.38 -5.77
CA PHE A 108 7.76 -17.82 -5.52
C PHE A 108 6.36 -18.23 -5.03
N LEU A 109 5.77 -17.46 -4.11
CA LEU A 109 4.40 -17.70 -3.65
C LEU A 109 3.37 -17.55 -4.78
N LEU A 110 3.51 -16.54 -5.64
CA LEU A 110 2.62 -16.34 -6.77
C LEU A 110 2.70 -17.48 -7.80
N GLU A 111 3.90 -18.02 -8.02
CA GLU A 111 4.15 -19.18 -8.90
C GLU A 111 3.52 -20.46 -8.32
N VAL A 112 3.77 -20.74 -7.03
CA VAL A 112 3.24 -21.94 -6.35
C VAL A 112 1.72 -21.92 -6.29
N THR A 113 1.12 -20.76 -6.05
CA THR A 113 -0.34 -20.59 -5.97
C THR A 113 -1.00 -20.38 -7.33
N ARG A 114 -0.21 -20.22 -8.40
CA ARG A 114 -0.64 -19.83 -9.76
C ARG A 114 -1.46 -18.54 -9.85
N ILE A 115 -1.54 -17.75 -8.78
CA ILE A 115 -2.28 -16.49 -8.80
C ILE A 115 -1.61 -15.45 -9.70
N GLY A 116 -0.30 -15.59 -9.95
CA GLY A 116 0.44 -14.75 -10.89
C GLY A 116 -0.14 -14.76 -12.31
N GLU A 117 -0.90 -15.80 -12.70
CA GLU A 117 -1.57 -15.85 -14.01
C GLU A 117 -2.76 -14.86 -14.12
N LEU A 118 -3.35 -14.45 -12.98
CA LEU A 118 -4.46 -13.49 -12.91
C LEU A 118 -3.99 -12.03 -12.82
N LEU A 119 -2.73 -11.84 -12.47
CA LEU A 119 -2.10 -10.54 -12.25
C LEU A 119 -1.18 -10.22 -13.43
N ASP A 120 -0.82 -8.94 -13.58
CA ASP A 120 0.22 -8.50 -14.51
C ASP A 120 1.48 -8.17 -13.71
N VAL A 121 2.40 -9.14 -13.57
CA VAL A 121 3.66 -8.92 -12.84
C VAL A 121 4.62 -8.15 -13.73
N VAL A 122 4.89 -6.91 -13.37
CA VAL A 122 5.70 -5.96 -14.14
C VAL A 122 7.16 -6.04 -13.70
N GLU A 123 8.05 -6.19 -14.67
CA GLU A 123 9.48 -6.06 -14.46
C GLU A 123 9.87 -4.58 -14.32
N GLU A 124 10.92 -4.28 -13.56
CA GLU A 124 11.36 -2.90 -13.27
C GLU A 124 11.56 -2.03 -14.53
N SER A 125 11.89 -2.67 -15.66
CA SER A 125 12.10 -1.99 -16.95
C SER A 125 10.81 -1.55 -17.66
N ASP A 126 9.66 -2.11 -17.29
CA ASP A 126 8.33 -1.87 -17.87
C ASP A 126 7.44 -0.98 -16.97
N GLU A 127 8.01 -0.49 -15.88
CA GLU A 127 7.32 0.40 -14.96
C GLU A 127 7.14 1.79 -15.57
N ARG A 128 5.88 2.25 -15.64
CA ARG A 128 5.58 3.62 -16.05
C ARG A 128 5.76 4.56 -14.87
N ALA A 129 6.21 5.78 -15.17
CA ALA A 129 6.27 6.85 -14.18
C ALA A 129 4.87 7.08 -13.60
N PHE A 130 4.76 6.93 -12.28
CA PHE A 130 3.53 7.20 -11.55
C PHE A 130 3.54 8.64 -11.07
N GLN A 131 2.53 9.41 -11.50
CA GLN A 131 2.35 10.78 -11.05
C GLN A 131 1.27 10.82 -9.97
N PRO A 132 1.64 10.94 -8.68
CA PRO A 132 0.67 11.14 -7.62
C PRO A 132 -0.09 12.45 -7.85
N VAL A 133 -1.41 12.40 -7.72
CA VAL A 133 -2.25 13.57 -7.63
C VAL A 133 -2.26 13.97 -6.16
N ALA A 134 -1.54 15.03 -5.82
CA ALA A 134 -1.70 15.61 -4.50
C ALA A 134 -3.17 16.03 -4.33
N PRO A 135 -3.80 15.80 -3.17
CA PRO A 135 -5.07 16.47 -2.89
C PRO A 135 -4.80 17.97 -3.02
N GLU A 136 -5.54 18.65 -3.90
CA GLU A 136 -5.35 20.08 -4.09
C GLU A 136 -5.47 20.75 -2.72
N PRO A 137 -4.43 21.46 -2.21
CA PRO A 137 -4.59 22.24 -1.00
C PRO A 137 -5.61 23.32 -1.34
N GLY A 138 -6.81 23.14 -0.81
CA GLY A 138 -7.99 23.90 -1.19
C GLY A 138 -7.70 25.38 -1.35
N GLY A 139 -8.08 25.92 -2.50
CA GLY A 139 -8.30 27.34 -2.68
C GLY A 139 -9.24 27.83 -1.60
N VAL A 140 -8.68 28.45 -0.56
CA VAL A 140 -9.42 29.30 0.35
C VAL A 140 -9.70 30.59 -0.39
N ALA A 141 -10.95 30.74 -0.83
CA ALA A 141 -11.50 32.00 -1.34
C ALA A 141 -11.65 33.03 -0.20
#